data_AF-A0A2D4M0M4-F1
#
_entry.id   AF-A0A2D4M0M4-F1
#
_cell.length_a   1.000
_cell.length_b   1.000
_cell.length_c   1.000
_cell.angle_alpha   90.00
_cell.angle_beta   90.00
_cell.angle_gamma   90.00
#
_symmetry.space_group_name_H-M   'P 1'
#
loop_
_entity.id
_entity.type
_entity.pdbx_description
1 polymer ?
#
loop_
_entity_poly.entity_id
_entity_poly.type
_entity_poly.pdbx_seq_one_letter_code
_entity_poly.pdbx_strand_id
1 'polypeptide(L)'
;EWHCLLKDDCLLSPALVQFMNSFEFCKAVIQVAHSLIRNQLVNYIYNGFLVPVMAPALHKVTVEEVMATTAYLDLFLRSVSEPALLKIFLRFILLHRHENVHILDTLASRINTPFQVRGRGV
;
A
#
# COMPACT_ATOMS: atom_id res chain seq x y z
N GLU A 1 -2.15 18.36 -7.74
CA GLU A 1 -3.16 17.41 -8.23
C GLU A 1 -2.74 16.00 -7.84
N TRP A 2 -3.67 15.16 -7.38
CA TRP A 2 -3.35 13.76 -7.04
C TRP A 2 -3.32 12.95 -8.32
N HIS A 3 -2.12 12.69 -8.85
CA HIS A 3 -1.95 11.77 -9.97
C HIS A 3 -2.13 10.34 -9.44
N CYS A 4 -3.28 9.74 -9.70
CA CYS A 4 -3.48 8.31 -9.46
C CYS A 4 -2.56 7.55 -10.42
N LEU A 5 -1.77 6.59 -9.92
CA LEU A 5 -1.02 5.71 -10.80
C LEU A 5 -2.02 4.80 -11.53
N LEU A 6 -2.20 5.05 -12.82
CA LEU A 6 -2.93 4.15 -13.70
C LEU A 6 -2.04 2.95 -14.06
N LYS A 7 -2.66 1.85 -14.52
CA LYS A 7 -1.90 0.67 -14.98
C LYS A 7 -0.91 1.04 -16.09
N ASP A 8 -1.24 2.03 -16.91
CA ASP A 8 -0.37 2.51 -17.98
C ASP A 8 0.83 3.32 -17.47
N ASP A 9 0.68 4.05 -16.36
CA ASP A 9 1.79 4.76 -15.70
C ASP A 9 2.80 3.79 -15.10
N CYS A 10 2.34 2.58 -14.74
CA CYS A 10 3.22 1.54 -14.25
C CYS A 10 4.19 1.06 -15.34
N LEU A 11 3.81 1.13 -16.62
CA LEU A 11 4.65 0.72 -17.76
C LEU A 11 5.90 1.58 -17.90
N LEU A 12 5.92 2.78 -17.30
CA LEU A 12 7.08 3.67 -17.27
C LEU A 12 8.18 3.17 -16.32
N SER A 13 7.88 2.22 -15.43
CA SER A 13 8.83 1.63 -14.48
C SER A 13 8.84 0.10 -14.55
N PRO A 14 9.87 -0.52 -15.16
CA PRO A 14 9.98 -1.97 -15.27
C PRO A 14 9.91 -2.69 -13.91
N ALA A 15 10.48 -2.09 -12.86
CA ALA A 15 10.43 -2.64 -11.51
C ALA A 15 9.01 -2.68 -10.93
N LEU A 16 8.21 -1.64 -11.19
CA LEU A 16 6.82 -1.58 -10.76
C LEU A 16 5.95 -2.59 -11.53
N VAL A 17 6.17 -2.74 -12.84
CA VAL A 17 5.50 -3.78 -13.63
C VAL A 17 5.80 -5.17 -13.07
N GLN A 18 7.07 -5.47 -12.79
CA GLN A 18 7.46 -6.75 -12.23
C GLN A 18 6.79 -7.01 -10.87
N PHE A 19 6.75 -6.00 -10.00
CA PHE A 19 6.05 -6.09 -8.72
C PHE A 19 4.55 -6.36 -8.91
N MET A 20 3.90 -5.61 -9.82
CA MET A 20 2.48 -5.79 -10.11
C MET A 20 2.18 -7.20 -10.66
N ASN A 21 3.06 -7.74 -11.49
CA ASN A 21 2.94 -9.12 -11.97
C ASN A 21 3.06 -10.14 -10.82
N SER A 22 3.99 -9.94 -9.88
CA SER A 22 4.08 -10.78 -8.68
C SER A 22 2.84 -10.66 -7.79
N PHE A 23 2.24 -9.47 -7.71
CA PHE A 23 1.01 -9.25 -6.96
C PHE A 23 -0.20 -9.92 -7.63
N GLU A 24 -0.33 -9.83 -8.95
CA GLU A 24 -1.33 -10.55 -9.74
C GLU A 24 -1.21 -12.07 -9.55
N PHE A 25 0.01 -12.59 -9.55
CA PHE A 25 0.25 -14.00 -9.25
C PHE A 25 -0.24 -14.38 -7.85
N CYS A 26 0.05 -13.58 -6.83
CA CYS A 26 -0.42 -13.84 -5.47
C CYS A 26 -1.96 -13.86 -5.40
N LYS A 27 -2.64 -12.94 -6.10
CA LYS A 27 -4.11 -12.90 -6.19
C LYS A 27 -4.66 -14.17 -6.82
N ALA A 28 -4.10 -14.59 -7.96
CA ALA A 28 -4.52 -15.80 -8.65
C ALA A 28 -4.37 -17.05 -7.76
N VAL A 29 -3.23 -17.18 -7.07
CA VAL A 29 -3.00 -18.28 -6.12
C VAL A 29 -4.00 -18.25 -4.97
N ILE A 30 -4.29 -17.08 -4.40
CA ILE A 30 -5.27 -16.93 -3.31
C ILE A 30 -6.67 -17.35 -3.75
N GLN A 31 -7.02 -17.13 -5.01
CA GLN A 31 -8.32 -17.48 -5.57
C GLN A 31 -8.50 -18.99 -5.76
N VAL A 32 -7.47 -19.69 -6.26
CA VAL A 32 -7.60 -21.10 -6.68
C VAL A 32 -7.01 -22.11 -5.70
N ALA A 33 -6.12 -21.71 -4.81
CA ALA A 33 -5.41 -22.64 -3.93
C ALA A 33 -6.27 -23.10 -2.74
N HIS A 34 -5.87 -24.25 -2.17
CA HIS A 34 -6.46 -24.77 -0.94
C HIS A 34 -6.34 -23.74 0.21
N SER A 35 -7.35 -23.73 1.10
CA SER A 35 -7.51 -22.74 2.17
C SER A 35 -6.27 -22.56 3.06
N LEU A 36 -5.52 -23.65 3.29
CA LEU A 36 -4.26 -23.62 4.05
C LEU A 36 -3.19 -22.77 3.36
N ILE A 37 -2.94 -22.99 2.07
CA ILE A 37 -1.95 -22.25 1.27
C ILE A 37 -2.37 -20.79 1.17
N ARG A 38 -3.65 -20.55 0.92
CA ARG A 38 -4.22 -19.20 0.88
C ARG A 38 -3.96 -18.43 2.17
N ASN A 39 -4.26 -19.04 3.32
CA ASN A 39 -4.06 -18.40 4.62
C ASN A 39 -2.58 -18.11 4.90
N GLN A 40 -1.68 -19.03 4.52
CA GLN A 40 -0.24 -18.84 4.64
C GLN A 40 0.25 -17.69 3.75
N LEU A 41 -0.15 -17.65 2.48
CA LEU A 41 0.24 -16.59 1.54
C LEU A 41 -0.25 -15.21 1.99
N VAL A 42 -1.51 -15.13 2.43
CA VAL A 42 -2.06 -13.89 3.01
C VAL A 42 -1.26 -13.45 4.25
N ASN A 43 -0.85 -14.39 5.10
CA ASN A 43 -0.03 -14.09 6.26
C ASN A 43 1.38 -13.63 5.89
N TYR A 44 1.98 -14.19 4.83
CA TYR A 44 3.27 -13.74 4.31
C TYR A 44 3.20 -12.34 3.71
N ILE A 45 2.11 -11.99 3.01
CA ILE A 45 1.92 -10.63 2.49
C ILE A 45 1.80 -9.63 3.65
N TYR A 46 1.04 -9.98 4.70
CA TYR A 46 0.89 -9.08 5.84
C TYR A 46 2.20 -8.87 6.60
N ASN A 47 2.85 -9.96 7.04
CA ASN A 47 4.05 -9.86 7.90
C ASN A 47 5.34 -9.60 7.11
N GLY A 48 5.39 -9.97 5.83
CA GLY A 48 6.58 -9.83 4.98
C GLY A 48 6.58 -8.57 4.11
N PHE A 49 5.43 -7.95 3.86
CA PHE A 49 5.33 -6.76 3.02
C PHE A 49 4.60 -5.61 3.70
N LEU A 50 3.35 -5.78 4.13
CA LEU A 50 2.55 -4.65 4.65
C LEU A 50 3.19 -4.02 5.89
N VAL A 51 3.53 -4.83 6.89
CA VAL A 51 4.14 -4.35 8.13
C VAL A 51 5.56 -3.81 7.92
N PRO A 52 6.52 -4.57 7.35
CA PRO A 52 7.91 -4.12 7.29
C PRO A 52 8.22 -3.12 6.17
N VAL A 53 7.40 -3.06 5.10
CA VAL A 53 7.67 -2.19 3.94
C VAL A 53 6.69 -1.03 3.90
N MET A 54 5.37 -1.31 3.89
CA MET A 54 4.37 -0.25 3.72
C MET A 54 4.20 0.62 4.97
N ALA A 55 4.21 0.04 6.17
CA ALA A 55 4.05 0.80 7.41
C ALA A 55 5.11 1.90 7.61
N PRO A 56 6.43 1.63 7.48
CA PRO A 56 7.44 2.68 7.58
C PRO A 56 7.39 3.65 6.40
N ALA A 57 7.09 3.18 5.18
CA ALA A 57 6.94 4.06 4.02
C ALA A 57 5.81 5.09 4.22
N LEU A 58 4.72 4.70 4.89
CA LEU A 58 3.60 5.58 5.22
C LEU A 58 3.93 6.60 6.32
N HIS A 59 4.99 6.39 7.10
CA HIS A 59 5.41 7.34 8.13
C HIS A 59 6.48 8.33 7.63
N LYS A 60 6.93 8.19 6.39
CA LYS A 60 7.84 9.17 5.77
C LYS A 60 7.17 10.52 5.61
N VAL A 61 7.99 11.57 5.70
CA VAL A 61 7.55 12.98 5.80
C VAL A 61 7.86 13.83 4.58
N THR A 62 8.63 13.31 3.60
CA THR A 62 8.88 14.06 2.36
C THR A 62 7.66 13.98 1.44
N VAL A 63 7.42 15.05 0.68
CA VAL A 63 6.21 15.16 -0.16
C VAL A 63 6.21 14.06 -1.23
N GLU A 64 7.35 13.81 -1.84
CA GLU A 64 7.54 12.83 -2.90
C GLU A 64 7.28 11.40 -2.39
N GLU A 65 7.82 11.06 -1.22
CA GLU A 65 7.62 9.74 -0.62
C GLU A 65 6.19 9.55 -0.11
N VAL A 66 5.57 10.60 0.44
CA VAL A 66 4.16 10.61 0.81
C VAL A 66 3.29 10.37 -0.42
N MET A 67 3.54 11.08 -1.52
CA MET A 67 2.82 10.92 -2.78
C MET A 67 2.99 9.51 -3.35
N ALA A 68 4.22 9.04 -3.49
CA ALA A 68 4.53 7.70 -4.03
C ALA A 68 3.89 6.59 -3.19
N THR A 69 4.04 6.65 -1.87
CA THR A 69 3.51 5.60 -0.97
C THR A 69 1.99 5.60 -0.96
N THR A 70 1.36 6.78 -1.00
CA THR A 70 -0.11 6.88 -1.07
C THR A 70 -0.61 6.36 -2.42
N ALA A 71 0.08 6.67 -3.51
CA ALA A 71 -0.26 6.16 -4.84
C ALA A 71 -0.10 4.64 -4.93
N TYR A 72 0.95 4.05 -4.34
CA TYR A 72 1.10 2.59 -4.27
C TYR A 72 0.03 1.93 -3.41
N LEU A 73 -0.32 2.52 -2.27
CA LEU A 73 -1.39 2.00 -1.42
C LEU A 73 -2.74 2.00 -2.17
N ASP A 74 -3.07 3.11 -2.84
CA ASP A 74 -4.27 3.21 -3.68
C ASP A 74 -4.24 2.19 -4.83
N LEU A 75 -3.12 2.04 -5.53
CA LEU A 75 -2.94 1.04 -6.57
C LEU A 75 -3.20 -0.38 -6.06
N PHE A 76 -2.69 -0.74 -4.88
CA PHE A 76 -2.94 -2.06 -4.30
C PHE A 76 -4.40 -2.25 -3.93
N LEU A 77 -5.02 -1.28 -3.25
CA LEU A 77 -6.44 -1.35 -2.87
C LEU A 77 -7.35 -1.50 -4.10
N ARG A 78 -7.07 -0.76 -5.18
CA ARG A 78 -7.81 -0.88 -6.45
C ARG A 78 -7.54 -2.19 -7.18
N SER A 79 -6.35 -2.76 -7.02
CA SER A 79 -5.96 -4.00 -7.69
C SER A 79 -6.46 -5.25 -6.98
N VAL A 80 -6.83 -5.16 -5.70
CA VAL A 80 -7.31 -6.33 -4.94
C VAL A 80 -8.78 -6.61 -5.25
N SER A 81 -9.03 -7.77 -5.88
CA SER A 81 -10.38 -8.32 -6.06
C SER A 81 -10.74 -9.37 -5.00
N GLU A 82 -9.74 -9.99 -4.36
CA GLU A 82 -9.93 -11.11 -3.46
C GLU A 82 -10.30 -10.68 -2.03
N PRO A 83 -11.39 -11.20 -1.44
CA PRO A 83 -11.86 -10.76 -0.12
C PRO A 83 -10.86 -11.05 1.00
N ALA A 84 -10.08 -12.13 0.88
CA ALA A 84 -9.05 -12.49 1.86
C ALA A 84 -7.92 -11.46 1.91
N LEU A 85 -7.52 -10.94 0.75
CA LEU A 85 -6.52 -9.88 0.66
C LEU A 85 -7.10 -8.55 1.14
N LEU A 86 -8.31 -8.20 0.71
CA LEU A 86 -8.94 -6.95 1.13
C LEU A 86 -9.05 -6.87 2.65
N LYS A 87 -9.40 -7.98 3.30
CA LYS A 87 -9.45 -8.08 4.76
C LYS A 87 -8.12 -7.75 5.44
N ILE A 88 -6.98 -8.21 4.90
CA ILE A 88 -5.68 -7.89 5.50
C ILE A 88 -5.26 -6.44 5.24
N PHE A 89 -5.60 -5.86 4.10
CA PHE A 89 -5.35 -4.45 3.81
C PHE A 89 -6.19 -3.56 4.73
N LEU A 90 -7.47 -3.86 4.92
CA LEU A 90 -8.33 -3.14 5.87
C LEU A 90 -7.83 -3.30 7.30
N ARG A 91 -7.44 -4.52 7.70
CA ARG A 91 -6.84 -4.78 9.03
C ARG A 91 -5.57 -3.96 9.22
N PHE A 92 -4.73 -3.87 8.20
CA PHE A 92 -3.52 -3.06 8.21
C PHE A 92 -3.85 -1.59 8.40
N ILE A 93 -4.73 -1.02 7.57
CA ILE A 93 -5.07 0.40 7.62
C ILE A 93 -5.75 0.78 8.95
N LEU A 94 -6.72 -0.01 9.40
CA LEU A 94 -7.57 0.34 10.53
C LEU A 94 -6.97 -0.02 11.89
N LEU A 95 -6.21 -1.12 11.98
CA LEU A 95 -5.76 -1.65 13.28
C LEU A 95 -4.25 -1.57 13.48
N HIS A 96 -3.43 -1.48 12.43
CA HIS A 96 -1.99 -1.51 12.59
C HIS A 96 -1.47 -0.17 13.13
N ARG A 97 -0.51 -0.25 14.06
CA ARG A 97 0.23 0.88 14.60
C ARG A 97 1.70 0.72 14.26
N HIS A 98 2.29 1.76 13.72
CA HIS A 98 3.72 1.85 13.49
C HIS A 98 4.25 3.00 14.33
N GLU A 99 5.29 2.76 15.13
CA GLU A 99 5.84 3.76 16.08
C GLU A 99 4.77 4.39 17.00
N ASN A 100 3.79 3.59 17.45
CA ASN A 100 2.63 4.02 18.24
C ASN A 100 1.64 4.95 17.54
N VAL A 101 1.76 5.21 16.25
CA VAL A 101 0.78 5.97 15.46
C VAL A 101 -0.06 5.01 14.62
N HIS A 102 -1.38 5.20 14.57
CA HIS A 102 -2.23 4.40 13.68
C HIS A 102 -2.00 4.78 12.22
N ILE A 103 -1.95 3.78 11.36
CA ILE A 103 -1.86 4.01 9.91
C ILE A 103 -3.03 4.88 9.43
N LEU A 104 -4.24 4.65 9.97
CA LEU A 104 -5.41 5.48 9.69
C LEU A 104 -5.21 6.95 10.06
N ASP A 105 -4.63 7.25 11.22
CA ASP A 105 -4.38 8.64 11.65
C ASP A 105 -3.36 9.31 10.74
N THR A 106 -2.34 8.56 10.30
CA THR A 106 -1.34 9.04 9.33
C THR A 106 -1.99 9.34 7.98
N LEU A 107 -2.91 8.50 7.49
CA LEU A 107 -3.64 8.75 6.25
C LEU A 107 -4.64 9.91 6.40
N ALA A 108 -5.34 10.00 7.53
CA ALA A 108 -6.28 11.07 7.83
C ALA A 108 -5.57 12.42 7.93
N SER A 109 -4.40 12.48 8.57
CA SER A 109 -3.59 13.71 8.61
C SER A 109 -3.18 14.15 7.21
N ARG A 110 -2.72 13.23 6.34
CA ARG A 110 -2.39 13.52 4.94
C ARG A 110 -3.55 14.12 4.14
N ILE A 111 -4.80 13.70 4.38
CA ILE A 111 -5.99 14.27 3.74
C ILE A 111 -6.29 15.67 4.29
N ASN A 112 -6.16 15.84 5.61
CA ASN A 112 -6.49 17.09 6.31
C ASN A 112 -5.43 18.19 6.20
N THR A 113 -4.17 17.83 5.92
CA THR A 113 -3.12 18.77 5.52
C THR A 113 -2.89 18.64 4.02
N PRO A 114 -3.70 19.29 3.15
CA PRO A 114 -3.38 19.37 1.73
C PRO A 114 -2.05 20.10 1.62
N PHE A 115 -1.00 19.33 1.35
CA PHE A 115 0.40 19.73 1.12
C PHE A 115 0.63 21.23 1.34
N GLN A 116 0.67 21.67 2.61
CA GLN A 116 1.16 23.01 2.87
C GLN A 116 2.63 22.97 2.51
N VAL A 117 2.92 23.58 1.36
CA VAL A 117 4.23 23.98 0.89
C VAL A 117 4.93 24.62 2.07
N ARG A 118 5.71 23.85 2.82
CA ARG A 118 6.65 24.40 3.78
C ARG A 118 7.82 24.91 2.96
N GLY A 119 7.58 26.03 2.26
CA GLY A 119 8.59 27.01 2.02
C GLY A 119 9.08 27.51 3.37
N ARG A 120 10.06 26.82 3.94
CA ARG A 120 11.15 27.53 4.63
C ARG A 120 12.10 27.87 3.48
N GLY A 121 12.22 29.11 3.03
CA GLY A 121 12.50 30.24 3.90
C GLY A 121 13.93 30.08 4.42
N VAL A 122 14.91 30.07 3.51
CA VAL A 122 16.19 30.80 3.58
C VAL A 122 16.55 31.18 2.15
#